data_AF-A0A961J8D4-F1
#
_entry.id   AF-A0A961J8D4-F1
#
_cell.length_a   1.000
_cell.length_b   1.000
_cell.length_c   1.000
_cell.angle_alpha   90.00
_cell.angle_beta   90.00
_cell.angle_gamma   90.00
#
_symmetry.space_group_name_H-M   'P 1'
#
loop_
_entity.id
_entity.type
_entity.pdbx_description
1 polymer ?
#
loop_
_entity_poly.entity_id
_entity_poly.type
_entity_poly.pdbx_seq_one_letter_code
_entity_poly.pdbx_strand_id
1 'polypeptide(L)'
;MAEKTPTDDDDPHVLQEPSRAEAPGDWEIDEDDESPWLRGLWMLILAVLFELGRAILWITGVLQFLWLVFAKEKNAHIAAFGKDLADWLARITLYVTGASEERPFPFAKWGPEE
;
A
#
# COMPACT_ATOMS: atom_id res chain seq x y z
N MET A 1 -60.37 -10.19 63.79
CA MET A 1 -59.58 -11.23 63.09
C MET A 1 -59.03 -10.60 61.84
N ALA A 2 -57.74 -10.78 61.59
CA ALA A 2 -56.94 -9.99 60.67
C ALA A 2 -57.22 -10.33 59.19
N GLU A 3 -57.36 -9.29 58.38
CA GLU A 3 -57.50 -9.36 56.92
C GLU A 3 -56.14 -9.03 56.30
N LYS A 4 -55.40 -10.07 55.86
CA LYS A 4 -54.37 -9.98 54.83
C LYS A 4 -53.91 -11.40 54.46
N THR A 5 -54.41 -11.94 53.37
CA THR A 5 -53.75 -13.03 52.66
C THR A 5 -52.87 -12.39 51.59
N PRO A 6 -51.53 -12.51 51.67
CA PRO A 6 -50.66 -12.16 50.57
C PRO A 6 -50.91 -13.14 49.42
N THR A 7 -51.35 -12.62 48.29
CA THR A 7 -51.25 -13.29 47.00
C THR A 7 -49.77 -13.32 46.64
N ASP A 8 -49.10 -14.46 46.84
CA ASP A 8 -47.83 -14.75 46.20
C ASP A 8 -48.14 -15.40 44.85
N ASP A 9 -48.26 -14.52 43.85
CA ASP A 9 -48.19 -14.81 42.43
C ASP A 9 -46.84 -15.48 42.10
N ASP A 10 -46.74 -16.79 42.30
CA ASP A 10 -45.64 -17.61 41.76
C ASP A 10 -46.17 -18.39 40.55
N ASP A 11 -46.64 -17.64 39.55
CA ASP A 11 -46.76 -18.17 38.20
C ASP A 11 -45.32 -18.38 37.71
N PRO A 12 -44.89 -19.61 37.36
CA PRO A 12 -43.55 -19.80 36.85
C PRO A 12 -43.47 -19.01 35.56
N HIS A 13 -42.84 -17.84 35.64
CA HIS A 13 -42.59 -16.99 34.50
C HIS A 13 -41.79 -17.83 33.51
N VAL A 14 -42.51 -18.40 32.53
CA VAL A 14 -41.90 -18.98 31.34
C VAL A 14 -41.16 -17.81 30.74
N LEU A 15 -39.84 -17.81 30.92
CA LEU A 15 -38.96 -16.88 30.26
C LEU A 15 -39.28 -17.08 28.78
N GLN A 16 -40.02 -16.14 28.20
CA GLN A 16 -40.08 -16.00 26.77
C GLN A 16 -38.62 -15.78 26.41
N GLU A 17 -37.97 -16.82 25.90
CA GLU A 17 -36.65 -16.68 25.32
C GLU A 17 -36.81 -15.51 24.35
N PRO A 18 -36.15 -14.36 24.58
CA PRO A 18 -36.38 -13.17 23.78
C PRO A 18 -36.15 -13.62 22.34
N SER A 19 -37.24 -13.66 21.56
CA SER A 19 -37.32 -14.22 20.21
C SER A 19 -36.13 -13.75 19.41
N ARG A 20 -35.03 -14.54 19.43
CA ARG A 20 -33.70 -14.21 18.92
C ARG A 20 -33.62 -12.72 18.60
N ALA A 21 -33.74 -11.88 19.64
CA ALA A 21 -33.74 -10.44 19.46
C ALA A 21 -32.30 -10.16 19.07
N GLU A 22 -32.11 -10.16 17.75
CA GLU A 22 -30.96 -9.65 17.02
C GLU A 22 -29.71 -9.91 17.84
N ALA A 23 -29.21 -11.15 17.78
CA ALA A 23 -27.78 -11.34 18.01
C ALA A 23 -27.14 -10.16 17.29
N PRO A 24 -26.41 -9.23 17.96
CA PRO A 24 -25.82 -8.10 17.28
C PRO A 24 -25.08 -8.74 16.13
N GLY A 25 -25.70 -8.56 14.96
CA GLY A 25 -25.17 -9.07 13.73
C GLY A 25 -23.84 -8.39 13.60
N ASP A 26 -23.05 -8.95 12.70
CA ASP A 26 -22.02 -8.13 12.11
C ASP A 26 -21.10 -7.49 13.17
N TRP A 27 -20.16 -8.31 13.63
CA TRP A 27 -18.81 -7.77 13.68
C TRP A 27 -18.52 -7.26 12.25
N GLU A 28 -19.03 -6.08 11.90
CA GLU A 28 -18.52 -5.24 10.83
C GLU A 28 -17.07 -5.07 11.24
N ILE A 29 -16.22 -5.98 10.79
CA ILE A 29 -14.83 -5.63 10.56
C ILE A 29 -14.99 -4.52 9.55
N ASP A 30 -14.88 -3.28 10.02
CA ASP A 30 -14.87 -2.10 9.17
C ASP A 30 -14.00 -2.47 7.97
N GLU A 31 -14.64 -2.67 6.82
CA GLU A 31 -14.00 -3.11 5.58
C GLU A 31 -12.81 -2.20 5.40
N ASP A 32 -11.61 -2.78 5.29
CA ASP A 32 -10.34 -2.09 5.20
C ASP A 32 -10.44 -0.89 4.25
N ASP A 33 -10.78 0.29 4.80
CA ASP A 33 -10.74 1.56 4.08
C ASP A 33 -9.27 1.71 3.69
N GLU A 34 -8.95 1.43 2.44
CA GLU A 34 -7.58 1.50 1.93
C GLU A 34 -7.09 2.93 2.19
N SER A 35 -6.37 3.07 3.30
CA SER A 35 -6.29 4.36 3.96
C SER A 35 -5.49 5.29 3.05
N PRO A 36 -5.99 6.49 2.70
CA PRO A 36 -5.23 7.45 1.89
C PRO A 36 -3.87 7.77 2.52
N TRP A 37 -3.75 7.56 3.83
CA TRP A 37 -2.49 7.60 4.58
C TRP A 37 -1.48 6.54 4.16
N LEU A 38 -1.92 5.31 3.86
CA LEU A 38 -1.05 4.23 3.37
C LEU A 38 -0.50 4.58 1.97
N ARG A 39 -1.31 5.18 1.10
CA ARG A 39 -0.85 5.71 -0.19
C ARG A 39 0.19 6.81 0.00
N GLY A 40 -0.05 7.75 0.93
CA GLY A 40 0.91 8.80 1.28
C GLY A 40 2.25 8.26 1.81
N LEU A 41 2.22 7.21 2.64
CA LEU A 41 3.42 6.53 3.11
C LEU A 41 4.21 5.91 1.94
N TRP A 42 3.52 5.23 1.03
CA TRP A 42 4.15 4.68 -0.17
C TRP A 42 4.76 5.76 -1.07
N MET A 43 4.09 6.90 -1.24
CA MET A 43 4.63 8.05 -1.97
C MET A 43 5.93 8.56 -1.35
N LEU A 44 6.00 8.65 -0.01
CA LEU A 44 7.21 9.05 0.71
C LEU A 44 8.37 8.08 0.51
N ILE A 45 8.11 6.77 0.66
CA ILE A 45 9.11 5.73 0.43
C ILE A 45 9.63 5.80 -1.01
N LEU A 46 8.73 5.88 -1.99
CA LEU A 46 9.10 5.96 -3.41
C LEU A 46 9.83 7.26 -3.74
N ALA A 47 9.51 8.38 -3.09
CA ALA A 47 10.25 9.63 -3.24
C ALA A 47 11.70 9.51 -2.72
N VAL A 48 11.93 8.79 -1.61
CA VAL A 48 13.29 8.50 -1.12
C VAL A 48 14.03 7.60 -2.10
N LEU A 49 13.36 6.56 -2.63
CA LEU A 49 13.92 5.69 -3.66
C LEU A 49 14.24 6.46 -4.95
N PHE A 50 13.42 7.44 -5.33
CA PHE A 50 13.65 8.30 -6.48
C PHE A 50 14.95 9.10 -6.34
N GLU A 51 15.20 9.71 -5.17
CA GLU A 51 16.46 10.42 -4.92
C GLU A 51 17.66 9.47 -4.98
N LEU A 52 17.54 8.24 -4.45
CA LEU A 52 18.58 7.23 -4.57
C LEU A 52 18.83 6.84 -6.04
N GLY A 53 17.78 6.63 -6.83
CA GLY A 53 17.88 6.34 -8.26
C GLY A 53 18.51 7.49 -9.04
N ARG A 54 18.19 8.74 -8.66
CA ARG A 54 18.81 9.93 -9.24
C ARG A 54 20.30 9.99 -8.91
N ALA A 55 20.72 9.63 -7.70
CA ALA A 55 22.13 9.51 -7.34
C ALA A 55 22.83 8.42 -8.18
N ILE A 56 22.19 7.25 -8.36
CA ILE A 56 22.70 6.18 -9.22
C ILE A 56 22.83 6.66 -10.67
N LEU A 57 21.85 7.41 -11.19
CA LEU A 57 21.90 7.98 -12.54
C LEU A 57 23.14 8.87 -12.74
N TRP A 58 23.46 9.72 -11.76
CA TRP A 58 24.69 10.51 -11.79
C TRP A 58 25.94 9.65 -11.83
N ILE A 59 26.01 8.60 -11.00
CA ILE A 59 27.13 7.66 -10.96
C ILE A 59 27.28 6.94 -12.31
N THR A 60 26.18 6.40 -12.86
CA THR A 60 26.14 5.72 -14.16
C THR A 60 26.58 6.65 -15.28
N GLY A 61 26.14 7.91 -15.26
CA GLY A 61 26.55 8.93 -16.23
C GLY A 61 28.05 9.22 -16.16
N VAL A 62 28.61 9.35 -14.95
CA VAL A 62 30.06 9.52 -14.75
C VAL A 62 30.83 8.30 -15.26
N LEU A 63 30.39 7.08 -14.93
CA LEU A 63 31.00 5.85 -15.40
C LEU A 63 30.99 5.75 -16.94
N GLN A 64 29.87 6.07 -17.58
CA GLN A 64 29.75 6.09 -19.05
C GLN A 64 30.70 7.12 -19.67
N PHE A 65 30.80 8.31 -19.06
CA PHE A 65 31.70 9.36 -19.52
C PHE A 65 33.17 8.94 -19.39
N LEU A 66 33.55 8.35 -18.26
CA LEU A 66 34.91 7.81 -18.07
C LEU A 66 35.21 6.73 -19.12
N TRP A 67 34.27 5.82 -19.38
CA TRP A 67 34.45 4.80 -20.41
C TRP A 67 34.66 5.41 -21.79
N LEU A 68 33.89 6.45 -22.13
CA LEU A 68 34.04 7.18 -23.39
C LEU A 68 35.43 7.84 -23.51
N VAL A 69 35.97 8.40 -22.43
CA VAL A 69 37.28 9.06 -22.42
C VAL A 69 38.43 8.04 -22.53
N PHE A 70 38.37 6.93 -21.81
CA PHE A 70 39.45 5.95 -21.77
C PHE A 70 39.38 4.92 -22.91
N ALA A 71 38.21 4.38 -23.19
CA ALA A 71 38.03 3.34 -24.20
C ALA A 71 37.67 3.89 -25.59
N LYS A 72 37.36 5.20 -25.71
CA LYS A 72 36.84 5.84 -26.94
C LYS A 72 35.57 5.20 -27.51
N GLU A 73 34.91 4.37 -26.72
CA GLU A 73 33.73 3.61 -27.09
C GLU A 73 32.66 3.76 -26.02
N LYS A 74 31.39 3.57 -26.38
CA LYS A 74 30.30 3.56 -25.41
C LYS A 74 30.13 2.14 -24.87
N ASN A 75 30.01 1.99 -23.55
CA ASN A 75 29.69 0.70 -22.97
C ASN A 75 28.18 0.43 -23.14
N ALA A 76 27.84 -0.62 -23.90
CA ALA A 76 26.45 -1.00 -24.17
C ALA A 76 25.70 -1.44 -22.91
N HIS A 77 26.38 -2.09 -21.96
CA HIS A 77 25.76 -2.54 -20.71
C HIS A 77 25.38 -1.38 -19.81
N ILE A 78 26.25 -0.37 -19.68
CA ILE A 78 25.97 0.83 -18.88
C ILE A 78 24.84 1.63 -19.52
N ALA A 79 24.82 1.73 -20.86
CA ALA A 79 23.75 2.39 -21.59
C ALA A 79 22.39 1.66 -21.44
N ALA A 80 22.38 0.33 -21.50
CA ALA A 80 21.18 -0.48 -21.27
C ALA A 80 20.65 -0.30 -19.84
N PHE A 81 21.52 -0.38 -18.84
CA PHE A 81 21.15 -0.12 -17.45
C PHE A 81 20.58 1.28 -17.24
N GLY A 82 21.18 2.30 -17.85
CA GLY A 82 20.68 3.67 -17.79
C GLY A 82 19.28 3.82 -18.39
N LYS A 83 18.95 3.03 -19.42
CA LYS A 83 17.60 3.01 -20.01
C LYS A 83 16.58 2.41 -19.04
N ASP A 84 16.91 1.29 -18.41
CA ASP A 84 16.04 0.64 -17.43
C ASP A 84 15.81 1.54 -16.21
N LEU A 85 16.86 2.21 -15.74
CA LEU A 85 16.78 3.16 -14.62
C LEU A 85 15.88 4.36 -14.97
N ALA A 86 15.98 4.89 -16.19
CA ALA A 86 15.15 6.01 -16.64
C ALA A 86 13.65 5.63 -16.69
N ASP A 87 13.33 4.43 -17.17
CA ASP A 87 11.96 3.90 -17.19
C ASP A 87 11.42 3.78 -15.76
N TRP A 88 12.21 3.21 -14.86
CA TRP A 88 11.83 3.08 -13.45
C TRP A 88 11.58 4.43 -12.75
N LEU A 89 12.44 5.42 -12.98
CA LEU A 89 12.25 6.79 -12.46
C LEU A 89 10.96 7.44 -12.99
N ALA A 90 10.62 7.20 -14.27
CA ALA A 90 9.38 7.70 -14.86
C ALA A 90 8.15 7.07 -14.17
N ARG A 91 8.16 5.75 -13.95
CA ARG A 91 7.08 5.04 -13.23
C ARG A 91 6.87 5.55 -11.81
N ILE A 92 7.96 5.80 -11.06
CA ILE A 92 7.87 6.42 -9.73
C ILE A 92 7.21 7.79 -9.80
N THR A 93 7.63 8.62 -10.75
CA THR A 93 7.08 9.97 -10.91
C THR A 93 5.57 9.90 -11.19
N LEU A 94 5.12 8.98 -12.05
CA LEU A 94 3.70 8.77 -12.34
C LEU A 94 2.92 8.33 -11.10
N TYR A 95 3.47 7.43 -10.28
CA TYR A 95 2.82 7.00 -9.03
C TYR A 95 2.73 8.14 -8.00
N VAL A 96 3.83 8.85 -7.77
CA VAL A 96 3.91 9.96 -6.79
C VAL A 96 3.06 11.15 -7.21
N THR A 97 2.88 11.39 -8.51
CA THR A 97 1.98 12.45 -9.00
C THR A 97 0.50 12.03 -9.06
N GLY A 98 0.20 10.76 -8.74
CA GLY A 98 -1.15 10.21 -8.83
C GLY A 98 -1.65 9.99 -10.26
N ALA A 99 -0.77 10.12 -11.27
CA ALA A 99 -1.10 9.85 -12.67
C ALA A 99 -1.20 8.34 -12.97
N SER A 100 -0.59 7.50 -12.14
CA SER A 100 -0.74 6.04 -12.18
C SER A 100 -0.92 5.47 -10.78
N GLU A 101 -1.66 4.36 -10.68
CA GLU A 101 -1.85 3.59 -9.45
C GLU A 101 -0.96 2.33 -9.41
N GLU A 102 -0.21 2.07 -10.50
CA GLU A 102 0.73 0.96 -10.56
C GLU A 102 1.93 1.23 -9.66
N ARG A 103 2.17 0.32 -8.70
CA ARG A 103 3.30 0.41 -7.77
C ARG A 103 4.57 -0.04 -8.50
N PRO A 104 5.57 0.85 -8.69
CA PRO A 104 6.84 0.45 -9.28
C PRO A 104 7.62 -0.51 -8.37
N PHE A 105 8.74 -1.06 -8.89
CA PHE A 105 9.62 -2.01 -8.19
C PHE A 105 9.82 -1.67 -6.70
N PRO A 106 9.68 -2.64 -5.77
CA PRO A 106 9.84 -4.10 -5.93
C PRO A 106 8.59 -4.88 -6.34
N PHE A 107 7.45 -4.23 -6.56
CA PHE A 107 6.19 -4.93 -6.87
C PHE A 107 5.99 -5.23 -8.37
N ALA A 108 6.66 -4.47 -9.23
CA ALA A 108 6.66 -4.65 -10.68
C ALA A 108 8.04 -5.10 -11.19
N LYS A 109 8.10 -5.66 -12.41
CA LYS A 109 9.34 -6.14 -13.05
C LYS A 109 10.40 -5.04 -13.16
N TRP A 110 11.67 -5.40 -12.97
CA TRP A 110 12.80 -4.52 -13.25
C TRP A 110 13.07 -4.48 -14.75
N GLY A 111 12.89 -3.30 -15.37
CA GLY A 111 13.11 -3.07 -16.80
C GLY A 111 11.82 -2.75 -17.58
N PRO A 112 11.94 -2.28 -18.83
CA PRO A 112 10.79 -1.95 -19.66
C PRO A 112 9.90 -3.18 -19.89
N GLU A 113 8.58 -2.95 -19.97
CA GLU A 113 7.67 -3.97 -20.51
C GLU A 113 7.84 -3.95 -22.04
N GLU A 114 8.13 -5.10 -22.64
CA GLU A 114 8.39 -5.22 -24.09
C GLU A 114 7.15 -4.91 -24.93
#